data_AF-A0A812T6W0-F1
#
_entry.id   AF-A0A812T6W0-F1
#
_cell.length_a   1.000
_cell.length_b   1.000
_cell.length_c   1.000
_cell.angle_alpha   90.00
_cell.angle_beta   90.00
_cell.angle_gamma   90.00
#
_symmetry.space_group_name_H-M   'P 1'
#
loop_
_entity.id
_entity.type
_entity.pdbx_description
1 polymer ?
#
loop_
_entity_poly.entity_id
_entity_poly.type
_entity_poly.pdbx_seq_one_letter_code
_entity_poly.pdbx_strand_id
1 'polypeptide(L)'
;MAASYSDSQSVFNARVDASGLTKEDATKIKAAVSSLRQLAFISSFTPGQADESPLMAALKLMLGRDAELGVQASFRALYHESYAVVTSELRQKIEKSEEPASRRLTQPERAERFEKQKKKLVGVSIKGLSEPSEALVDRAVACYENNELRYLSWEICTSREQEVGSDRRRDTRFTVDEHTGRLKVENKDAEQKAVTSSEVHVMQALQRRSLAMDQANLVEYATMQQWSDRLMRARMQEAPAGYVRPTWAQLVAADKKLFSELRDLTRDGVQSSGGARPLDTHIFRLS
;
A
#
# COMPACT_ATOMS: atom_id res chain seq x y z
N MET A 1 1.26 -12.08 -1.81
CA MET A 1 2.47 -11.24 -1.86
C MET A 1 2.06 -9.83 -2.25
N ALA A 2 2.47 -8.79 -1.51
CA ALA A 2 2.36 -7.43 -2.03
C ALA A 2 3.29 -7.35 -3.25
N ALA A 3 2.70 -7.34 -4.44
CA ALA A 3 3.46 -7.27 -5.68
C ALA A 3 4.22 -5.93 -5.71
N SER A 4 5.51 -5.95 -6.06
CA SER A 4 6.20 -4.71 -6.44
C SER A 4 5.49 -4.09 -7.65
N TYR A 5 5.73 -2.81 -7.93
CA TYR A 5 5.07 -2.14 -9.05
C TYR A 5 5.23 -2.92 -10.37
N SER A 6 6.42 -3.45 -10.63
CA SER A 6 6.65 -4.34 -11.78
C SER A 6 5.93 -5.69 -11.76
N ASP A 7 5.60 -6.23 -10.58
CA ASP A 7 4.91 -7.51 -10.41
C ASP A 7 3.37 -7.36 -10.38
N SER A 8 2.85 -6.13 -10.31
CA SER A 8 1.43 -5.86 -10.16
C SER A 8 0.65 -6.05 -11.46
N GLN A 9 -0.34 -6.95 -11.45
CA GLN A 9 -1.19 -7.23 -12.60
C GLN A 9 -2.12 -6.05 -12.95
N SER A 10 -2.64 -5.33 -11.95
CA SER A 10 -3.49 -4.15 -12.20
C SER A 10 -2.70 -3.02 -12.85
N VAL A 11 -1.45 -2.81 -12.43
CA VAL A 11 -0.52 -1.87 -13.08
C VAL A 11 -0.25 -2.29 -14.51
N PHE A 12 0.12 -3.54 -14.74
CA PHE A 12 0.38 -4.07 -16.07
C PHE A 12 -0.83 -3.87 -16.99
N ASN A 13 -2.03 -4.23 -16.52
CA ASN A 13 -3.25 -4.08 -17.31
C ASN A 13 -3.50 -2.63 -17.72
N ALA A 14 -3.32 -1.69 -16.78
CA ALA A 14 -3.48 -0.26 -17.06
C ALA A 14 -2.44 0.27 -18.06
N ARG A 15 -1.20 -0.20 -18.00
CA ARG A 15 -0.14 0.16 -18.96
C ARG A 15 -0.41 -0.39 -20.35
N VAL A 16 -0.89 -1.64 -20.46
CA VAL A 16 -1.31 -2.22 -21.74
C VAL A 16 -2.45 -1.40 -22.34
N ASP A 17 -3.46 -1.02 -21.56
CA ASP A 17 -4.58 -0.21 -22.07
C ASP A 17 -4.14 1.20 -22.54
N ALA A 18 -3.09 1.75 -21.94
CA ALA A 18 -2.52 3.05 -22.32
C ALA A 18 -1.54 2.99 -23.51
N SER A 19 -1.12 1.79 -23.95
CA SER A 19 -0.04 1.61 -24.95
C SER A 19 -0.46 1.87 -26.41
N GLY A 20 -1.75 2.16 -26.65
CA GLY A 20 -2.29 2.41 -27.99
C GLY A 20 -2.57 1.15 -28.81
N LEU A 21 -2.49 -0.03 -28.21
CA LEU A 21 -2.90 -1.29 -28.84
C LEU A 21 -4.42 -1.38 -29.04
N THR A 22 -4.85 -2.14 -30.04
CA THR A 22 -6.26 -2.47 -30.21
C THR A 22 -6.76 -3.30 -29.03
N LYS A 23 -8.07 -3.24 -28.72
CA LYS A 23 -8.65 -4.00 -27.60
C LYS A 23 -8.42 -5.51 -27.73
N GLU A 24 -8.44 -6.03 -28.95
CA GLU A 24 -8.19 -7.45 -29.21
C GLU A 24 -6.74 -7.84 -28.90
N ASP A 25 -5.78 -7.06 -29.39
CA ASP A 25 -4.35 -7.33 -29.16
C ASP A 25 -3.98 -7.15 -27.67
N ALA A 26 -4.52 -6.11 -27.03
CA ALA A 26 -4.38 -5.88 -25.60
C ALA A 26 -4.89 -7.07 -24.77
N THR A 27 -6.02 -7.65 -25.15
CA THR A 27 -6.59 -8.82 -24.46
C THR A 27 -5.70 -10.04 -24.60
N LYS A 28 -5.15 -10.29 -25.80
CA LYS A 28 -4.22 -11.41 -26.03
C LYS A 28 -2.92 -11.26 -25.24
N ILE A 29 -2.36 -10.06 -25.19
CA ILE A 29 -1.15 -9.78 -24.40
C ILE A 29 -1.42 -9.98 -22.90
N LYS A 30 -2.57 -9.51 -22.40
CA LYS A 30 -2.99 -9.72 -21.00
C LYS A 30 -3.25 -11.17 -20.63
N ALA A 31 -3.58 -12.01 -21.62
CA ALA A 31 -3.74 -13.45 -21.42
C ALA A 31 -2.38 -14.18 -21.42
N ALA A 32 -1.39 -13.69 -22.17
CA ALA A 32 -0.07 -14.30 -22.27
C ALA A 32 0.87 -13.92 -21.10
N VAL A 33 0.75 -12.70 -20.59
CA VAL A 33 1.65 -12.14 -19.57
C VAL A 33 0.84 -11.45 -18.49
N SER A 34 1.25 -11.59 -17.22
CA SER A 34 0.52 -11.07 -16.06
C SER A 34 1.18 -9.89 -15.35
N SER A 35 2.37 -9.45 -15.76
CA SER A 35 3.13 -8.38 -15.08
C SER A 35 4.14 -7.68 -16.00
N LEU A 36 4.54 -6.46 -15.64
CA LEU A 36 5.62 -5.74 -16.35
C LEU A 36 6.95 -6.49 -16.23
N ARG A 37 7.21 -7.18 -15.11
CA ARG A 37 8.41 -8.00 -14.94
C ARG A 37 8.45 -9.16 -15.93
N GLN A 38 7.37 -9.91 -16.07
CA GLN A 38 7.33 -10.98 -17.07
C GLN A 38 7.47 -10.44 -18.50
N LEU A 39 6.87 -9.28 -18.81
CA LEU A 39 7.02 -8.66 -20.12
C LEU A 39 8.47 -8.22 -20.39
N ALA A 40 9.16 -7.66 -19.39
CA ALA A 40 10.55 -7.22 -19.52
C ALA A 40 11.52 -8.37 -19.84
N PHE A 41 11.21 -9.59 -19.39
CA PHE A 41 12.03 -10.80 -19.60
C PHE A 41 11.41 -11.78 -20.61
N ILE A 42 10.48 -11.33 -21.46
CA ILE A 42 9.76 -12.21 -22.38
C ILE A 42 10.62 -12.78 -23.51
N SER A 43 11.75 -12.13 -23.82
CA SER A 43 12.66 -12.53 -24.90
C SER A 43 14.11 -12.24 -24.52
N SER A 44 15.05 -12.78 -25.31
CA SER A 44 16.48 -12.51 -25.18
C SER A 44 16.90 -11.11 -25.65
N PHE A 45 15.98 -10.38 -26.29
CA PHE A 45 16.22 -8.99 -26.66
C PHE A 45 16.34 -8.12 -25.41
N THR A 46 17.23 -7.14 -25.45
CA THR A 46 17.33 -6.07 -24.45
C THR A 46 17.48 -4.73 -25.15
N PRO A 47 16.90 -3.64 -24.62
CA PRO A 47 17.07 -2.30 -25.18
C PRO A 47 18.53 -1.95 -25.46
N GLY A 48 18.85 -1.62 -26.71
CA GLY A 48 20.21 -1.31 -27.17
C GLY A 48 20.86 -2.42 -28.01
N GLN A 49 20.27 -3.62 -28.09
CA GLN A 49 20.67 -4.62 -29.07
C GLN A 49 20.20 -4.24 -30.48
N ALA A 50 20.97 -4.65 -31.49
CA ALA A 50 20.67 -4.36 -32.90
C ALA A 50 19.57 -5.27 -33.48
N ASP A 51 19.48 -6.52 -33.03
CA ASP A 51 18.50 -7.49 -33.53
C ASP A 51 17.28 -7.59 -32.61
N GLU A 52 16.14 -7.10 -33.09
CA GLU A 52 14.86 -7.13 -32.40
C GLU A 52 14.01 -8.37 -32.75
N SER A 53 14.48 -9.24 -33.65
CA SER A 53 13.74 -10.41 -34.12
C SER A 53 13.18 -11.28 -32.98
N PRO A 54 13.90 -11.53 -31.86
CA PRO A 54 13.36 -12.29 -30.73
C PRO A 54 12.13 -11.66 -30.06
N LEU A 55 12.10 -10.33 -29.97
CA LEU A 55 10.97 -9.61 -29.37
C LEU A 55 9.73 -9.67 -30.29
N MET A 56 9.94 -9.52 -31.59
CA MET A 56 8.86 -9.63 -32.58
C MET A 56 8.31 -11.05 -32.70
N ALA A 57 9.17 -12.07 -32.55
CA ALA A 57 8.74 -13.46 -32.47
C ALA A 57 7.85 -13.72 -31.25
N ALA A 58 8.20 -13.15 -30.09
CA ALA A 58 7.37 -13.21 -28.89
C ALA A 58 6.01 -12.52 -29.11
N LEU A 59 5.99 -11.34 -29.75
CA LEU A 59 4.74 -10.66 -30.12
C LEU A 59 3.86 -11.53 -31.03
N LYS A 60 4.45 -12.13 -32.07
CA LYS A 60 3.74 -13.02 -32.99
C LYS A 60 3.13 -14.21 -32.27
N LEU A 61 3.86 -14.80 -31.32
CA LEU A 61 3.38 -15.92 -30.51
C LEU A 61 2.16 -15.51 -29.65
N MET A 62 2.22 -14.33 -29.03
CA MET A 62 1.10 -13.83 -28.21
C MET A 62 -0.14 -13.49 -29.04
N LEU A 63 0.05 -12.91 -30.23
CA LEU A 63 -1.07 -12.49 -31.08
C LEU A 63 -1.64 -13.64 -31.93
N GLY A 64 -0.85 -14.68 -32.19
CA GLY A 64 -1.19 -15.77 -33.12
C GLY A 64 -1.21 -15.33 -34.59
N ARG A 65 -0.65 -14.16 -34.90
CA ARG A 65 -0.60 -13.56 -36.24
C ARG A 65 0.59 -12.62 -36.35
N ASP A 66 0.96 -12.25 -37.57
CA ASP A 66 1.89 -11.16 -37.79
C ASP A 66 1.24 -9.81 -37.43
N ALA A 67 2.02 -8.98 -36.72
CA ALA A 67 1.56 -7.69 -36.23
C ALA A 67 1.85 -6.59 -37.26
N GLU A 68 0.89 -5.68 -37.45
CA GLU A 68 1.07 -4.49 -38.29
C GLU A 68 2.09 -3.53 -37.68
N LEU A 69 2.68 -2.65 -38.50
CA LEU A 69 3.74 -1.74 -38.06
C LEU A 69 3.33 -0.87 -36.86
N GLY A 70 2.08 -0.40 -36.82
CA GLY A 70 1.54 0.37 -35.70
C GLY A 70 1.47 -0.45 -34.40
N VAL A 71 1.03 -1.70 -34.48
CA VAL A 71 0.97 -2.62 -33.33
C VAL A 71 2.37 -2.95 -32.82
N GLN A 72 3.33 -3.17 -33.73
CA GLN A 72 4.73 -3.39 -33.36
C GLN A 72 5.31 -2.17 -32.65
N ALA A 73 5.04 -0.95 -33.13
CA ALA A 73 5.50 0.29 -32.50
C ALA A 73 4.92 0.49 -31.08
N SER A 74 3.62 0.27 -30.91
CA SER A 74 2.98 0.31 -29.58
C SER A 74 3.55 -0.75 -28.64
N PHE A 75 3.78 -1.97 -29.14
CA PHE A 75 4.36 -3.04 -28.34
C PHE A 75 5.81 -2.75 -27.91
N ARG A 76 6.62 -2.17 -28.80
CA ARG A 76 7.97 -1.67 -28.48
C ARG A 76 7.94 -0.71 -27.32
N ALA A 77 7.10 0.32 -27.41
CA ALA A 77 6.99 1.34 -26.37
C ALA A 77 6.64 0.70 -25.01
N LEU A 78 5.65 -0.21 -24.99
CA LEU A 78 5.26 -0.95 -23.79
C LEU A 78 6.39 -1.84 -23.23
N TYR A 79 7.12 -2.54 -24.09
CA TYR A 79 8.26 -3.38 -23.70
C TYR A 79 9.39 -2.54 -23.12
N HIS A 80 9.77 -1.44 -23.77
CA HIS A 80 10.82 -0.53 -23.29
C HIS A 80 10.46 0.10 -21.95
N GLU A 81 9.21 0.53 -21.78
CA GLU A 81 8.71 1.02 -20.48
C GLU A 81 8.83 -0.06 -19.40
N SER A 82 8.38 -1.28 -19.69
CA SER A 82 8.45 -2.41 -18.76
C SER A 82 9.88 -2.76 -18.37
N TYR A 83 10.80 -2.80 -19.33
CA TYR A 83 12.22 -3.07 -19.09
C TYR A 83 12.89 -1.98 -18.25
N ALA A 84 12.60 -0.70 -18.54
CA ALA A 84 13.14 0.43 -17.79
C ALA A 84 12.67 0.41 -16.33
N VAL A 85 11.39 0.16 -16.09
CA VAL A 85 10.79 0.03 -14.76
C VAL A 85 11.48 -1.09 -13.97
N VAL A 86 11.58 -2.29 -14.55
CA VAL A 86 12.15 -3.46 -13.89
C VAL A 86 13.64 -3.27 -13.59
N THR A 87 14.39 -2.73 -14.54
CA THR A 87 15.82 -2.46 -14.36
C THR A 87 16.06 -1.41 -13.28
N SER A 88 15.25 -0.35 -13.24
CA SER A 88 15.30 0.67 -12.17
C SER A 88 15.00 0.07 -10.80
N GLU A 89 13.96 -0.74 -10.67
CA GLU A 89 13.64 -1.44 -9.41
C GLU A 89 14.76 -2.38 -8.97
N LEU A 90 15.38 -3.11 -9.90
CA LEU A 90 16.52 -4.00 -9.61
C LEU A 90 17.72 -3.21 -9.12
N ARG A 91 18.06 -2.09 -9.76
CA ARG A 91 19.12 -1.18 -9.30
C ARG A 91 18.83 -0.66 -7.90
N GLN A 92 17.62 -0.16 -7.65
CA GLN A 92 17.21 0.31 -6.32
C GLN A 92 17.29 -0.78 -5.25
N LYS A 93 16.96 -2.03 -5.57
CA LYS A 93 17.10 -3.16 -4.63
C LYS A 93 18.56 -3.43 -4.27
N ILE A 94 19.49 -3.26 -5.22
CA ILE A 94 20.93 -3.46 -5.03
C ILE A 94 21.57 -2.27 -4.31
N GLU A 95 21.15 -1.05 -4.67
CA GLU A 95 21.73 0.22 -4.20
C GLU A 95 21.17 0.71 -2.85
N LYS A 96 20.22 0.00 -2.24
CA LYS A 96 19.51 0.45 -1.03
C LYS A 96 20.47 0.81 0.12
N SER A 97 20.77 2.10 0.21
CA SER A 97 21.29 2.83 1.38
C SER A 97 20.19 2.93 2.46
N GLU A 98 20.60 3.09 3.72
CA GLU A 98 19.89 2.80 4.97
C GLU A 98 18.53 3.51 5.22
N GLU A 99 18.01 4.32 4.31
CA GLU A 99 16.68 4.95 4.47
C GLU A 99 15.60 4.22 3.64
N PRO A 100 14.67 3.49 4.27
CA PRO A 100 13.55 2.87 3.57
C PRO A 100 12.56 3.96 3.16
N ALA A 101 12.73 4.52 1.96
CA ALA A 101 11.68 5.28 1.31
C ALA A 101 10.49 4.34 1.07
N SER A 102 9.41 4.53 1.83
CA SER A 102 8.17 3.77 1.65
C SER A 102 7.56 4.08 0.29
N ARG A 103 7.34 3.04 -0.54
CA ARG A 103 6.71 3.19 -1.85
C ARG A 103 5.27 3.64 -1.69
N ARG A 104 4.83 4.60 -2.52
CA ARG A 104 3.42 4.99 -2.61
C ARG A 104 2.68 4.06 -3.56
N LEU A 105 1.50 3.58 -3.15
CA LEU A 105 0.67 2.78 -4.06
C LEU A 105 0.21 3.62 -5.25
N THR A 106 0.18 2.98 -6.42
CA THR A 106 -0.39 3.58 -7.62
C THR A 106 -1.91 3.49 -7.62
N GLN A 107 -2.57 4.36 -8.39
CA GLN A 107 -4.04 4.38 -8.47
C GLN A 107 -4.66 3.02 -8.87
N PRO A 108 -4.10 2.26 -9.83
CA PRO A 108 -4.61 0.92 -10.14
C PRO A 108 -4.53 -0.05 -8.95
N GLU A 109 -3.42 -0.04 -8.21
CA GLU A 109 -3.24 -0.90 -7.03
C GLU A 109 -4.23 -0.52 -5.90
N ARG A 110 -4.46 0.78 -5.71
CA ARG A 110 -5.44 1.29 -4.74
C ARG A 110 -6.85 0.82 -5.09
N ALA A 111 -7.26 1.00 -6.34
CA ALA A 111 -8.57 0.57 -6.82
C ALA A 111 -8.78 -0.94 -6.66
N GLU A 112 -7.78 -1.75 -7.01
CA GLU A 112 -7.84 -3.20 -6.87
C GLU A 112 -7.99 -3.64 -5.40
N ARG A 113 -7.19 -3.06 -4.49
CA ARG A 113 -7.25 -3.37 -3.05
C ARG A 113 -8.60 -2.95 -2.44
N PHE A 114 -9.08 -1.77 -2.81
CA PHE A 114 -10.38 -1.26 -2.37
C PHE A 114 -11.52 -2.17 -2.83
N GLU A 115 -11.56 -2.55 -4.11
CA GLU A 115 -12.62 -3.41 -4.64
C GLU A 115 -12.58 -4.82 -4.05
N LYS A 116 -11.40 -5.39 -3.80
CA LYS A 116 -11.27 -6.66 -3.06
C LYS A 116 -11.84 -6.56 -1.65
N GLN A 117 -11.50 -5.49 -0.93
CA GLN A 117 -11.99 -5.28 0.43
C GLN A 117 -13.51 -5.05 0.45
N LYS A 118 -14.05 -4.24 -0.46
CA LYS A 118 -15.48 -3.95 -0.58
C LYS A 118 -16.30 -5.20 -0.88
N LYS A 119 -15.81 -6.08 -1.75
CA LYS A 119 -16.45 -7.39 -2.03
C LYS A 119 -16.45 -8.29 -0.81
N LYS A 120 -15.39 -8.24 0.00
CA LYS A 120 -15.24 -9.02 1.23
C LYS A 120 -16.13 -8.50 2.37
N LEU A 121 -16.22 -7.18 2.53
CA LEU A 121 -16.86 -6.50 3.67
C LEU A 121 -18.22 -5.90 3.30
N VAL A 122 -19.16 -6.73 2.84
CA VAL A 122 -20.47 -6.28 2.33
C VAL A 122 -21.30 -5.51 3.37
N GLY A 123 -21.11 -5.79 4.67
CA GLY A 123 -21.81 -5.11 5.78
C GLY A 123 -21.16 -3.82 6.29
N VAL A 124 -19.97 -3.46 5.79
CA VAL A 124 -19.22 -2.28 6.26
C VAL A 124 -19.29 -1.20 5.19
N SER A 125 -19.87 -0.05 5.54
CA SER A 125 -19.81 1.12 4.67
C SER A 125 -18.40 1.71 4.72
N ILE A 126 -17.68 1.67 3.59
CA ILE A 126 -16.35 2.27 3.42
C ILE A 126 -16.49 3.51 2.53
N LYS A 127 -16.92 4.62 3.13
CA LYS A 127 -17.13 5.92 2.46
C LYS A 127 -16.90 7.09 3.42
N GLY A 128 -16.40 8.21 2.87
CA GLY A 128 -16.28 9.48 3.60
C GLY A 128 -15.43 9.35 4.86
N LEU A 129 -16.01 9.67 6.02
CA LEU A 129 -15.34 9.57 7.33
C LEU A 129 -14.85 8.16 7.69
N SER A 130 -15.44 7.10 7.18
CA SER A 130 -15.03 5.71 7.47
C SER A 130 -13.92 5.20 6.56
N GLU A 131 -13.69 5.85 5.42
CA GLU A 131 -12.69 5.45 4.44
C GLU A 131 -11.30 5.92 4.88
N PRO A 132 -10.29 5.04 4.96
CA PRO A 132 -8.93 5.45 5.33
C PRO A 132 -8.33 6.36 4.26
N SER A 133 -7.49 7.31 4.69
CA SER A 133 -6.70 8.14 3.79
C SER A 133 -5.70 7.30 2.97
N GLU A 134 -5.33 7.74 1.78
CA GLU A 134 -4.31 7.07 0.97
C GLU A 134 -2.97 7.03 1.71
N ALA A 135 -2.66 8.09 2.47
CA ALA A 135 -1.47 8.16 3.30
C ALA A 135 -1.46 7.11 4.42
N LEU A 136 -2.60 6.81 5.05
CA LEU A 136 -2.69 5.76 6.07
C LEU A 136 -2.49 4.37 5.45
N VAL A 137 -3.07 4.12 4.28
CA VAL A 137 -2.88 2.85 3.56
C VAL A 137 -1.42 2.66 3.18
N ASP A 138 -0.75 3.71 2.69
CA ASP A 138 0.68 3.66 2.34
C ASP A 138 1.55 3.32 3.56
N ARG A 139 1.24 3.87 4.74
CA ARG A 139 1.95 3.53 5.99
C ARG A 139 1.78 2.05 6.37
N ALA A 140 0.58 1.50 6.20
CA ALA A 140 0.32 0.08 6.43
C ALA A 140 1.04 -0.81 5.40
N VAL A 141 1.05 -0.41 4.12
CA VAL A 141 1.80 -1.12 3.07
C VAL A 141 3.29 -1.09 3.34
N ALA A 142 3.84 0.02 3.82
CA ALA A 142 5.24 0.11 4.20
C ALA A 142 5.61 -0.89 5.30
N CYS A 143 4.72 -1.15 6.27
CA CYS A 143 4.95 -2.19 7.29
C CYS A 143 5.00 -3.58 6.65
N TYR A 144 4.11 -3.86 5.69
CA TYR A 144 4.11 -5.14 4.97
C TYR A 144 5.38 -5.29 4.10
N GLU A 145 5.72 -4.28 3.30
CA GLU A 145 6.86 -4.32 2.37
C GLU A 145 8.20 -4.41 3.11
N ASN A 146 8.36 -3.69 4.23
CA ASN A 146 9.56 -3.77 5.08
C ASN A 146 9.58 -5.01 5.97
N ASN A 147 8.54 -5.84 5.93
CA ASN A 147 8.38 -7.03 6.76
C ASN A 147 8.50 -6.73 8.28
N GLU A 148 8.09 -5.53 8.70
CA GLU A 148 8.22 -5.06 10.08
C GLU A 148 6.92 -4.35 10.51
N LEU A 149 6.29 -4.80 11.60
CA LEU A 149 5.14 -4.10 12.17
C LEU A 149 5.56 -2.78 12.83
N ARG A 150 4.92 -1.67 12.45
CA ARG A 150 5.03 -0.38 13.15
C ARG A 150 3.69 0.03 13.76
N TYR A 151 3.75 0.71 14.91
CA TYR A 151 2.56 1.22 15.57
C TYR A 151 1.91 2.34 14.76
N LEU A 152 0.67 2.12 14.32
CA LEU A 152 -0.15 3.14 13.68
C LEU A 152 -0.96 3.88 14.76
N SER A 153 -0.48 5.06 15.15
CA SER A 153 -1.12 5.87 16.19
C SER A 153 -2.50 6.36 15.77
N TRP A 154 -3.38 6.62 16.74
CA TRP A 154 -4.75 7.02 16.44
C TRP A 154 -4.81 8.36 15.70
N GLU A 155 -3.89 9.28 16.03
CA GLU A 155 -3.77 10.59 15.39
C GLU A 155 -3.41 10.51 13.91
N ILE A 156 -2.77 9.44 13.43
CA ILE A 156 -2.39 9.32 12.01
C ILE A 156 -3.47 8.60 11.18
N CYS A 157 -4.53 8.12 11.84
CA CYS A 157 -5.59 7.37 11.21
C CYS A 157 -6.63 8.33 10.59
N THR A 158 -6.19 9.14 9.61
CA THR A 158 -7.01 10.16 8.93
C THR A 158 -7.96 9.54 7.90
N SER A 159 -9.04 10.25 7.58
CA SER A 159 -10.00 9.82 6.54
C SER A 159 -9.63 10.31 5.15
N ARG A 160 -10.16 9.64 4.13
CA ARG A 160 -10.06 10.09 2.73
C ARG A 160 -10.66 11.48 2.53
N GLU A 161 -11.78 11.77 3.21
CA GLU A 161 -12.41 13.09 3.17
C GLU A 161 -11.51 14.19 3.75
N GLN A 162 -10.81 13.92 4.86
CA GLN A 162 -9.83 14.85 5.42
C GLN A 162 -8.67 15.07 4.46
N GLU A 163 -8.17 14.01 3.82
CA GLU A 163 -7.06 14.08 2.87
C GLU A 163 -7.40 14.91 1.63
N VAL A 164 -8.61 14.74 1.07
CA VAL A 164 -9.07 15.50 -0.11
C VAL A 164 -9.44 16.94 0.24
N GLY A 165 -10.05 17.17 1.41
CA GLY A 165 -10.52 18.48 1.84
C GLY A 165 -9.43 19.42 2.33
N SER A 166 -8.20 18.94 2.54
CA SER A 166 -7.09 19.82 2.86
C SER A 166 -6.39 20.28 1.60
N ASP A 167 -6.57 21.55 1.27
CA ASP A 167 -5.57 22.28 0.51
C ASP A 167 -4.22 22.05 1.20
N ARG A 168 -3.27 21.48 0.47
CA ARG A 168 -1.90 21.21 0.94
C ARG A 168 -1.25 22.52 1.37
N ARG A 169 -1.53 22.96 2.60
CA ARG A 169 -0.79 24.02 3.26
C ARG A 169 0.61 23.47 3.50
N ARG A 170 1.53 23.87 2.63
CA ARG A 170 2.95 23.58 2.77
C ARG A 170 3.45 24.39 3.95
N ASP A 171 3.94 23.70 4.97
CA ASP A 171 4.62 24.32 6.08
C ASP A 171 6.07 24.54 5.63
N THR A 172 6.43 25.81 5.42
CA THR A 172 7.77 26.19 4.98
C THR A 172 8.67 26.28 6.20
N ARG A 173 9.48 25.25 6.44
CA ARG A 173 10.47 25.25 7.51
C ARG A 173 11.81 25.74 6.99
N PHE A 174 12.38 26.73 7.67
CA PHE A 174 13.73 27.21 7.41
C PHE A 174 14.70 26.52 8.37
N THR A 175 15.68 25.80 7.83
CA THR A 175 16.78 25.17 8.59
C THR A 175 18.09 25.74 8.09
N VAL A 176 18.99 26.13 8.98
CA VAL A 176 20.34 26.56 8.60
C VAL A 176 21.23 25.34 8.61
N ASP A 177 21.90 25.07 7.49
CA ASP A 177 22.92 24.03 7.43
C ASP A 177 24.14 24.49 8.23
N GLU A 178 24.39 23.81 9.34
CA GLU A 178 25.44 24.13 10.33
C GLU A 178 26.85 24.06 9.73
N HIS A 179 27.04 23.33 8.62
CA HIS A 179 28.34 23.17 7.96
C HIS A 179 28.60 24.19 6.86
N THR A 180 27.53 24.66 6.18
CA THR A 180 27.67 25.57 5.02
C THR A 180 27.15 26.98 5.26
N GLY A 181 26.46 27.22 6.37
CA GLY A 181 25.82 28.50 6.69
C GLY A 181 24.68 28.87 5.73
N ARG A 182 24.26 27.94 4.85
CA ARG A 182 23.20 28.18 3.85
C ARG A 182 21.84 27.87 4.43
N LEU A 183 20.86 28.70 4.08
CA LEU A 183 19.46 28.51 4.46
C LEU A 183 18.84 27.40 3.61
N LYS A 184 18.57 26.24 4.21
CA LYS A 184 17.81 25.14 3.60
C LYS A 184 16.32 25.34 3.88
N VAL A 185 15.57 25.60 2.81
CA VAL A 185 14.10 25.70 2.86
C VAL A 185 13.53 24.31 2.65
N GLU A 186 12.94 23.73 3.69
CA GLU A 186 12.23 22.47 3.62
C GLU A 186 10.72 22.74 3.64
N ASN A 187 10.08 22.55 2.49
CA ASN A 187 8.63 22.55 2.41
C ASN A 187 8.12 21.16 2.83
N LYS A 188 7.51 21.06 4.01
CA LYS A 188 6.87 19.82 4.46
C LYS A 188 5.36 20.04 4.46
N ASP A 189 4.61 19.13 3.85
CA ASP A 189 3.15 19.16 3.97
C ASP A 189 2.78 19.06 5.46
N ALA A 190 1.89 19.93 5.93
CA ALA A 190 1.42 19.88 7.31
C ALA A 190 0.84 18.48 7.60
N GLU A 191 1.35 17.82 8.65
CA GLU A 191 0.90 16.47 8.97
C GLU A 191 -0.53 16.52 9.49
N GLN A 192 -1.47 16.06 8.66
CA GLN A 192 -2.86 15.96 9.05
C GLN A 192 -3.03 14.95 10.17
N LYS A 193 -3.79 15.35 11.19
CA LYS A 193 -4.13 14.50 12.32
C LYS A 193 -5.61 14.19 12.34
N ALA A 194 -5.93 12.93 12.59
CA ALA A 194 -7.27 12.49 12.90
C ALA A 194 -7.73 13.10 14.21
N VAL A 195 -8.97 13.59 14.23
CA VAL A 195 -9.63 14.01 15.46
C VAL A 195 -9.84 12.76 16.31
N THR A 196 -9.47 12.83 17.59
CA THR A 196 -9.57 11.73 18.58
C THR A 196 -10.15 12.23 19.92
N SER A 197 -10.90 13.33 19.88
CA SER A 197 -11.40 14.04 21.07
C SER A 197 -12.64 13.42 21.73
N SER A 198 -13.35 12.54 21.03
CA SER A 198 -14.54 11.86 21.54
C SER A 198 -14.48 10.37 21.23
N GLU A 199 -15.31 9.59 21.92
CA GLU A 199 -15.44 8.15 21.71
C GLU A 199 -15.75 7.82 20.25
N VAL A 200 -16.67 8.56 19.62
CA VAL A 200 -17.03 8.36 18.20
C VAL A 200 -15.86 8.66 17.29
N HIS A 201 -15.10 9.73 17.56
CA HIS A 201 -13.91 10.07 16.78
C HIS A 201 -12.84 8.98 16.86
N VAL A 202 -12.61 8.42 18.05
CA VAL A 202 -11.66 7.30 18.24
C VAL A 202 -12.16 6.04 17.53
N MET A 203 -13.44 5.69 17.64
CA MET A 203 -14.01 4.54 16.92
C MET A 203 -13.78 4.64 15.42
N GLN A 204 -14.03 5.81 14.83
CA GLN A 204 -13.80 6.04 13.40
C GLN A 204 -12.31 5.95 13.03
N ALA A 205 -11.42 6.52 13.85
CA ALA A 205 -9.97 6.42 13.64
C ALA A 205 -9.49 4.97 13.66
N LEU A 206 -9.93 4.19 14.66
CA LEU A 206 -9.58 2.79 14.79
C LEU A 206 -10.19 1.93 13.66
N GLN A 207 -11.41 2.22 13.22
CA GLN A 207 -12.01 1.57 12.05
C GLN A 207 -11.18 1.80 10.78
N ARG A 208 -10.73 3.04 10.54
CA ARG A 208 -9.84 3.37 9.42
C ARG A 208 -8.51 2.62 9.51
N ARG A 209 -7.95 2.47 10.72
CA ARG A 209 -6.75 1.66 10.95
C ARG A 209 -6.97 0.20 10.55
N SER A 210 -8.06 -0.42 11.01
CA SER A 210 -8.42 -1.80 10.67
C SER A 210 -8.58 -1.98 9.16
N LEU A 211 -9.24 -1.03 8.48
CA LEU A 211 -9.42 -1.06 7.03
C LEU A 211 -8.10 -0.92 6.29
N ALA A 212 -7.23 0.02 6.69
CA ALA A 212 -5.93 0.23 6.07
C ALA A 212 -5.00 -0.98 6.23
N MET A 213 -4.96 -1.61 7.41
CA MET A 213 -4.14 -2.79 7.64
C MET A 213 -4.64 -4.01 6.85
N ASP A 214 -5.97 -4.15 6.65
CA ASP A 214 -6.53 -5.20 5.79
C ASP A 214 -6.26 -4.94 4.30
N GLN A 215 -6.35 -3.70 3.82
CA GLN A 215 -5.92 -3.34 2.45
C GLN A 215 -4.42 -3.58 2.23
N ALA A 216 -3.60 -3.46 3.27
CA ALA A 216 -2.18 -3.77 3.26
C ALA A 216 -1.86 -5.28 3.35
N ASN A 217 -2.87 -6.12 3.58
CA ASN A 217 -2.74 -7.56 3.81
C ASN A 217 -1.91 -7.91 5.07
N LEU A 218 -1.93 -7.04 6.09
CA LEU A 218 -1.26 -7.26 7.38
C LEU A 218 -2.11 -8.11 8.34
N VAL A 219 -3.38 -7.73 8.49
CA VAL A 219 -4.35 -8.32 9.43
C VAL A 219 -5.73 -8.25 8.79
N GLU A 220 -6.59 -9.21 9.08
CA GLU A 220 -8.00 -9.14 8.70
C GLU A 220 -8.74 -8.01 9.43
N TYR A 221 -9.61 -7.33 8.69
CA TYR A 221 -10.42 -6.23 9.22
C TYR A 221 -11.15 -6.64 10.50
N ALA A 222 -11.84 -7.79 10.48
CA ALA A 222 -12.61 -8.27 11.62
C ALA A 222 -11.73 -8.50 12.86
N THR A 223 -10.54 -9.08 12.68
CA THR A 223 -9.59 -9.34 13.78
C THR A 223 -9.10 -8.06 14.43
N MET A 224 -8.68 -7.07 13.62
CA MET A 224 -8.23 -5.78 14.16
C MET A 224 -9.40 -4.94 14.72
N GLN A 225 -10.59 -5.09 14.14
CA GLN A 225 -11.80 -4.43 14.63
C GLN A 225 -12.21 -4.98 16.00
N GLN A 226 -12.11 -6.28 16.26
CA GLN A 226 -12.40 -6.87 17.57
C GLN A 226 -11.53 -6.27 18.68
N TRP A 227 -10.24 -6.06 18.42
CA TRP A 227 -9.36 -5.38 19.35
C TRP A 227 -9.79 -3.93 19.60
N SER A 228 -10.13 -3.21 18.53
CA SER A 228 -10.64 -1.84 18.61
C SER A 228 -11.93 -1.76 19.43
N ASP A 229 -12.85 -2.70 19.22
CA ASP A 229 -14.10 -2.81 19.96
C ASP A 229 -13.85 -3.16 21.44
N ARG A 230 -12.82 -3.96 21.76
CA ARG A 230 -12.43 -4.28 23.14
C ARG A 230 -11.97 -3.03 23.90
N LEU A 231 -11.11 -2.20 23.30
CA LEU A 231 -10.68 -0.93 23.90
C LEU A 231 -11.88 -0.01 24.16
N MET A 232 -12.76 0.10 23.17
CA MET A 232 -13.93 0.96 23.25
C MET A 232 -14.98 0.44 24.24
N ARG A 233 -15.16 -0.87 24.36
CA ARG A 233 -16.00 -1.50 25.39
C ARG A 233 -15.47 -1.20 26.78
N ALA A 234 -14.16 -1.32 27.00
CA ALA A 234 -13.54 -0.99 28.29
C ALA A 234 -13.74 0.49 28.67
N ARG A 235 -13.78 1.39 27.67
CA ARG A 235 -14.05 2.82 27.86
C ARG A 235 -15.52 3.13 28.20
N MET A 236 -16.44 2.46 27.51
CA MET A 236 -17.88 2.73 27.58
C MET A 236 -18.58 2.01 28.73
N GLN A 237 -18.02 0.89 29.21
CA GLN A 237 -18.58 0.15 30.33
C GLN A 237 -18.57 0.98 31.62
N GLU A 238 -19.63 0.85 32.41
CA GLU A 238 -19.69 1.47 33.73
C GLU A 238 -18.63 0.87 34.66
N ALA A 239 -17.89 1.74 35.35
CA ALA A 239 -16.85 1.28 36.27
C ALA A 239 -17.52 0.66 37.51
N PRO A 240 -17.05 -0.50 37.99
CA PRO A 240 -17.53 -1.07 39.25
C PRO A 240 -17.35 -0.08 40.41
N ALA A 241 -18.12 -0.26 41.49
CA ALA A 241 -18.02 0.56 42.68
C ALA A 241 -16.58 0.61 43.21
N GLY A 242 -16.06 1.83 43.44
CA GLY A 242 -14.68 2.06 43.89
C GLY A 242 -13.62 2.09 42.78
N TYR A 243 -13.99 1.85 41.52
CA TYR A 243 -13.09 1.93 40.38
C TYR A 243 -13.44 3.12 39.46
N VAL A 244 -12.48 3.51 38.63
CA VAL A 244 -12.63 4.59 37.65
C VAL A 244 -12.52 4.01 36.25
N ARG A 245 -13.28 4.58 35.31
CA ARG A 245 -13.19 4.19 33.89
C ARG A 245 -11.78 4.44 33.35
N PRO A 246 -11.27 3.58 32.45
CA PRO A 246 -10.00 3.82 31.79
C PRO A 246 -9.96 5.20 31.09
N THR A 247 -8.83 5.88 31.23
CA THR A 247 -8.55 7.12 30.51
C THR A 247 -8.10 6.82 29.09
N TRP A 248 -8.20 7.81 28.19
CA TRP A 248 -7.68 7.67 26.83
C TRP A 248 -6.19 7.33 26.80
N ALA A 249 -5.39 7.92 27.69
CA ALA A 249 -3.96 7.63 27.79
C ALA A 249 -3.69 6.16 28.16
N GLN A 250 -4.48 5.58 29.07
CA GLN A 250 -4.37 4.16 29.44
C GLN A 250 -4.72 3.24 28.27
N LEU A 251 -5.75 3.58 27.49
CA LEU A 251 -6.14 2.80 26.30
C LEU A 251 -5.10 2.87 25.20
N VAL A 252 -4.51 4.06 24.95
CA VAL A 252 -3.39 4.21 24.01
C VAL A 252 -2.16 3.42 24.47
N ALA A 253 -1.88 3.38 25.78
CA ALA A 253 -0.79 2.58 26.32
C ALA A 253 -1.03 1.07 26.13
N ALA A 254 -2.25 0.60 26.37
CA ALA A 254 -2.64 -0.79 26.13
C ALA A 254 -2.51 -1.16 24.64
N ASP A 255 -2.95 -0.28 23.75
CA ASP A 255 -2.84 -0.47 22.29
C ASP A 255 -1.38 -0.51 21.81
N LYS A 256 -0.53 0.40 22.31
CA LYS A 256 0.93 0.34 22.05
C LYS A 256 1.54 -0.96 22.57
N LYS A 257 1.11 -1.44 23.74
CA LYS A 257 1.60 -2.70 24.30
C LYS A 257 1.21 -3.89 23.42
N LEU A 258 -0.03 -3.94 22.90
CA LEU A 258 -0.41 -4.97 21.91
C LEU A 258 0.55 -4.97 20.72
N PHE A 259 0.81 -3.81 20.09
CA PHE A 259 1.71 -3.76 18.93
C PHE A 259 3.15 -4.16 19.29
N SER A 260 3.61 -3.88 20.50
CA SER A 260 4.92 -4.36 20.98
C SER A 260 4.96 -5.89 21.07
N GLU A 261 3.95 -6.51 21.69
CA GLU A 261 3.85 -7.97 21.81
C GLU A 261 3.72 -8.63 20.43
N LEU A 262 2.94 -8.04 19.52
CA LEU A 262 2.82 -8.54 18.15
C LEU A 262 4.17 -8.51 17.42
N ARG A 263 4.95 -7.43 17.57
CA ARG A 263 6.31 -7.36 17.00
C ARG A 263 7.22 -8.46 17.54
N ASP A 264 7.14 -8.74 18.84
CA ASP A 264 7.92 -9.81 19.46
C ASP A 264 7.52 -11.21 18.97
N LEU A 265 6.22 -11.41 18.72
CA LEU A 265 5.70 -12.69 18.20
C LEU A 265 5.91 -12.85 16.69
N THR A 266 6.07 -11.76 15.94
CA THR A 266 6.31 -11.77 14.48
C THR A 266 7.73 -11.34 14.14
N ARG A 267 8.74 -11.81 14.89
CA ARG A 267 10.16 -11.51 14.62
C ARG A 267 10.65 -12.00 13.26
N ASP A 268 10.07 -13.10 12.77
CA ASP A 268 10.37 -13.65 11.44
C ASP A 268 9.68 -12.87 10.31
N GLY A 269 8.78 -11.94 10.65
CA GLY A 269 8.11 -11.07 9.69
C GLY A 269 6.58 -11.04 9.82
N VAL A 270 6.00 -10.06 9.15
CA VAL A 270 4.54 -9.82 9.10
C VAL A 270 3.91 -10.19 7.76
N GLN A 271 4.73 -10.50 6.75
CA GLN A 271 4.25 -10.89 5.43
C GLN A 271 3.54 -12.25 5.48
N SER A 272 2.47 -12.39 4.70
CA SER A 272 1.71 -13.64 4.66
C SER A 272 2.53 -14.76 4.03
N SER A 273 2.67 -15.88 4.74
CA SER A 273 3.28 -17.12 4.25
C SER A 273 2.21 -18.22 4.24
N GLY A 274 2.12 -18.99 3.16
CA GLY A 274 1.14 -20.08 3.05
C GLY A 274 -0.34 -19.66 3.09
N GLY A 275 -0.64 -18.39 2.79
CA GLY A 275 -2.02 -17.86 2.79
C GLY A 275 -2.54 -17.39 4.16
N ALA A 276 -1.80 -17.63 5.24
CA ALA A 276 -2.11 -17.11 6.57
C ALA A 276 -1.36 -15.79 6.84
N ARG A 277 -2.02 -14.85 7.54
CA ARG A 277 -1.38 -13.62 8.04
C ARG A 277 -0.87 -13.89 9.47
N PRO A 278 0.42 -13.69 9.76
CA PRO A 278 0.97 -13.94 11.10
C PRO A 278 0.23 -13.18 12.21
N LEU A 279 -0.12 -11.92 11.95
CA LEU A 279 -0.78 -11.06 12.93
C LEU A 279 -2.17 -11.55 13.33
N ASP A 280 -2.93 -12.17 12.41
CA ASP A 280 -4.27 -12.70 12.72
C ASP A 280 -4.20 -13.76 13.82
N THR A 281 -3.18 -14.63 13.76
CA THR A 281 -2.99 -15.73 14.71
C THR A 281 -2.67 -15.23 16.12
N HIS A 282 -1.91 -14.14 16.21
CA HIS A 282 -1.43 -13.61 17.49
C HIS A 282 -2.41 -12.63 18.13
N ILE A 283 -3.11 -11.80 17.34
CA ILE A 283 -4.10 -10.86 17.86
C ILE A 283 -5.19 -11.63 18.60
N PHE A 284 -5.71 -12.72 18.02
CA PHE A 284 -6.74 -13.54 18.67
C PHE A 284 -6.32 -14.07 20.05
N ARG A 285 -5.02 -14.32 20.29
CA ARG A 285 -4.51 -14.81 21.58
C ARG A 285 -4.33 -13.70 22.61
N LEU A 286 -4.12 -12.47 22.17
CA LEU A 286 -3.86 -11.29 23.02
C LEU A 286 -5.15 -10.48 23.28
N SER A 287 -6.13 -10.58 22.37
CA SER A 287 -7.46 -9.97 22.43
C SER A 287 -8.42 -10.75 23.32
#